data_AF-A0A967URQ8-F1
#
_entry.id   AF-A0A967URQ8-F1
#
_cell.length_a   1.000
_cell.length_b   1.000
_cell.length_c   1.000
_cell.angle_alpha   90.00
_cell.angle_beta   90.00
_cell.angle_gamma   90.00
#
_symmetry.space_group_name_H-M   'P 1'
#
loop_
_entity.id
_entity.type
_entity.pdbx_description
1 polymer ?
#
loop_
_entity_poly.entity_id
_entity_poly.type
_entity_poly.pdbx_seq_one_letter_code
_entity_poly.pdbx_strand_id
1 'polypeptide(L)' 'SQAGTIIPVEISIYEDRSFTFITKTPPAAVMLRQAARVEKGSPTPHTEKVGSVTRDQVREIAETKMPDLNANDIE' A
#
# COMPACT_ATOMS: atom_id res chain seq x y z
N SER A 1 5.05 14.64 -4.01
CA SER A 1 3.79 14.40 -4.75
C SER A 1 3.67 12.89 -5.00
N GLN A 2 2.53 12.26 -4.69
CA GLN A 2 2.30 10.81 -4.96
C GLN A 2 2.01 10.51 -6.44
N ALA A 3 2.51 11.33 -7.36
CA ALA A 3 2.22 11.20 -8.80
C ALA A 3 2.83 9.88 -9.32
N GLY A 4 1.98 9.03 -9.91
CA GLY A 4 2.38 7.72 -10.45
C GLY A 4 2.12 6.51 -9.53
N THR A 5 1.59 6.72 -8.32
CA THR A 5 1.20 5.62 -7.42
C THR A 5 -0.31 5.41 -7.47
N ILE A 6 -0.76 4.16 -7.67
CA ILE A 6 -2.18 3.81 -7.67
C ILE A 6 -2.72 3.93 -6.23
N ILE A 7 -3.63 4.87 -6.02
CA ILE A 7 -4.28 5.13 -4.73
C ILE A 7 -5.68 4.50 -4.77
N PRO A 8 -6.00 3.54 -3.90
CA PRO A 8 -7.35 2.99 -3.80
C PRO A 8 -8.29 4.03 -3.18
N VAL A 9 -9.50 4.11 -3.72
CA VAL A 9 -10.55 5.00 -3.23
C VAL A 9 -11.79 4.19 -2.86
N GLU A 10 -12.33 4.45 -1.68
CA GLU A 10 -13.65 3.95 -1.28
C GLU A 10 -14.67 5.05 -1.54
N ILE A 11 -15.72 4.73 -2.30
CA ILE A 11 -16.78 5.68 -2.66
C ILE A 11 -18.09 5.19 -2.06
N SER A 12 -18.72 6.02 -1.26
CA SER A 12 -20.07 5.80 -0.73
C SER A 12 -21.03 6.70 -1.47
N ILE A 13 -22.10 6.12 -2.03
CA ILE A 13 -23.13 6.83 -2.80
C ILE A 13 -24.43 6.80 -1.98
N TYR A 14 -25.04 7.97 -1.81
CA TYR A 14 -26.31 8.14 -1.09
C TYR A 14 -27.50 8.18 -2.06
N GLU A 15 -28.72 8.03 -1.53
CA GLU A 15 -29.96 7.99 -2.32
C GLU A 15 -30.25 9.29 -3.08
N ASP A 16 -29.82 10.42 -2.53
CA ASP A 16 -29.90 11.75 -3.17
C ASP A 16 -28.83 11.95 -4.27
N ARG A 17 -28.07 10.90 -4.59
CA ARG A 17 -26.93 10.91 -5.51
C ARG A 17 -25.76 11.78 -5.05
N SER A 18 -25.75 12.23 -3.80
CA SER A 18 -24.53 12.72 -3.20
C SER A 18 -23.55 11.55 -3.00
N PHE A 19 -22.26 11.86 -2.94
CA PHE A 19 -21.23 10.86 -2.70
C PHE A 19 -20.16 11.41 -1.77
N THR A 20 -19.64 10.53 -0.92
CA THR A 20 -18.42 10.76 -0.13
C THR A 20 -17.37 9.77 -0.60
N PHE A 21 -16.10 10.17 -0.53
CA PHE A 21 -15.01 9.27 -0.87
C PHE A 21 -13.86 9.40 0.12
N ILE A 22 -13.19 8.28 0.36
CA ILE A 22 -12.01 8.20 1.22
C ILE A 22 -10.86 7.66 0.37
N THR A 23 -9.82 8.47 0.20
CA THR A 23 -8.57 8.02 -0.43
C THR A 23 -7.76 7.26 0.60
N LYS A 24 -7.56 5.97 0.36
CA LYS A 24 -6.72 5.10 1.21
C LYS A 24 -5.27 5.20 0.78
N THR A 25 -4.35 4.73 1.61
CA THR A 25 -2.94 4.62 1.27
C THR A 25 -2.72 3.61 0.14
N PRO A 26 -1.64 3.77 -0.63
CA PRO A 26 -1.27 2.83 -1.67
C PRO A 26 -1.21 1.37 -1.17
N PRO A 27 -1.44 0.38 -2.05
CA PRO A 27 -1.31 -1.02 -1.68
C PRO A 27 0.10 -1.33 -1.20
N ALA A 28 0.22 -2.18 -0.17
CA ALA A 28 1.51 -2.58 0.38
C ALA A 28 2.44 -3.19 -0.70
N ALA A 29 1.86 -3.92 -1.67
CA ALA A 29 2.61 -4.47 -2.80
C ALA A 29 3.25 -3.42 -3.71
N VAL A 30 2.68 -2.22 -3.82
CA VAL A 30 3.29 -1.12 -4.59
C VAL A 30 4.44 -0.51 -3.79
N MET A 31 4.22 -0.25 -2.50
CA MET A 31 5.23 0.29 -1.60
C MET A 31 6.45 -0.64 -1.44
N LEU A 32 6.21 -1.95 -1.28
CA LEU A 32 7.28 -2.96 -1.18
C LEU A 32 8.07 -3.08 -2.48
N ARG A 33 7.42 -2.97 -3.64
CA ARG A 33 8.10 -2.99 -4.94
C ARG A 33 8.98 -1.75 -5.13
N GLN A 34 8.51 -0.58 -4.71
CA GLN A 34 9.29 0.66 -4.72
C GLN A 34 10.49 0.56 -3.76
N ALA A 35 10.29 0.08 -2.53
CA ALA A 35 11.35 -0.09 -1.54
C ALA A 35 12.41 -1.12 -1.98
N ALA A 36 11.99 -2.22 -2.60
CA ALA A 36 12.88 -3.24 -3.17
C ALA A 36 13.48 -2.84 -4.53
N ARG A 37 13.05 -1.71 -5.12
CA ARG A 37 13.47 -1.23 -6.45
C ARG A 37 13.22 -2.24 -7.57
N VAL A 38 12.07 -2.91 -7.54
CA VAL A 38 11.65 -3.89 -8.56
C VAL A 38 10.38 -3.44 -9.25
N GLU A 39 10.28 -3.64 -10.57
CA GLU A 39 9.08 -3.26 -11.32
C GLU A 39 7.93 -4.27 -11.14
N LYS A 40 8.28 -5.57 -11.09
CA LYS A 40 7.33 -6.69 -10.99
C LYS A 40 7.67 -7.59 -9.80
N GLY A 41 6.63 -8.09 -9.13
CA GLY A 41 6.78 -9.13 -8.11
C GLY A 41 7.09 -10.50 -8.73
N SER A 42 7.46 -11.45 -7.88
CA SER A 42 7.73 -12.82 -8.32
C SER A 42 6.47 -13.48 -8.89
N PRO A 43 6.54 -14.13 -10.07
CA PRO A 43 5.43 -14.95 -10.58
C PRO A 43 5.24 -16.24 -9.76
N THR A 44 6.28 -16.69 -9.05
CA THR A 44 6.26 -17.87 -8.16
C THR A 44 6.77 -17.46 -6.77
N PRO A 45 5.89 -16.88 -5.92
CA PRO A 45 6.26 -16.43 -4.58
C PRO A 45 6.88 -17.56 -3.74
N HIS A 46 7.80 -17.21 -2.83
CA HIS A 46 8.58 -18.11 -1.97
C HIS A 46 9.65 -18.99 -2.65
N THR A 47 9.50 -19.34 -3.93
CA THR A 47 10.52 -20.08 -4.69
C THR A 47 11.50 -19.16 -5.40
N GLU A 48 11.00 -18.14 -6.10
CA GLU A 48 11.83 -17.14 -6.78
C GLU A 48 11.80 -15.80 -6.03
N LYS A 49 12.94 -15.43 -5.45
CA LYS A 49 13.10 -14.15 -4.74
C LYS A 49 13.60 -13.09 -5.72
N VAL A 50 12.77 -12.08 -5.97
CA VAL A 50 13.07 -11.00 -6.94
C VAL A 50 13.58 -9.72 -6.28
N GLY A 51 13.57 -9.63 -4.95
CA GLY A 51 14.00 -8.46 -4.20
C GLY A 51 14.04 -8.70 -2.70
N SER A 52 14.57 -7.74 -1.97
CA SER A 52 14.65 -7.73 -0.50
C SER A 52 14.46 -6.31 0.02
N VAL A 53 13.89 -6.20 1.22
CA VAL A 53 13.69 -4.92 1.92
C VAL A 53 14.32 -5.00 3.31
N THR A 54 14.79 -3.87 3.83
CA THR A 54 15.31 -3.77 5.19
C THR A 54 14.17 -3.65 6.20
N ARG A 55 14.44 -3.93 7.48
CA ARG A 55 13.45 -3.72 8.56
C ARG A 55 13.01 -2.27 8.67
N ASP A 56 13.92 -1.32 8.44
CA ASP A 56 13.60 0.10 8.52
C ASP A 56 12.62 0.51 7.41
N GLN A 57 12.82 0.01 6.18
CA GLN A 57 11.87 0.22 5.08
C GLN A 57 10.50 -0.38 5.38
N VAL A 58 10.43 -1.53 6.06
CA VAL A 58 9.16 -2.13 6.48
C VAL A 58 8.45 -1.25 7.50
N ARG A 59 9.19 -0.66 8.45
CA ARG A 59 8.63 0.26 9.45
C ARG A 59 8.07 1.52 8.80
N GLU A 60 8.80 2.16 7.89
CA GLU A 60 8.31 3.34 7.14
C GLU A 60 7.01 3.05 6.35
N ILE A 61 6.94 1.86 5.75
CA ILE A 61 5.73 1.38 5.05
C ILE A 61 4.57 1.18 6.03
N ALA A 62 4.84 0.59 7.20
CA ALA A 62 3.83 0.37 8.23
C ALA A 62 3.29 1.69 8.79
N GLU A 63 4.16 2.65 9.10
CA GLU A 63 3.79 4.00 9.55
C GLU A 63 2.89 4.71 8.53
N THR A 64 3.26 4.63 7.25
CA THR A 64 2.47 5.22 6.17
C THR A 64 1.09 4.57 6.05
N LYS A 65 1.00 3.25 6.26
CA LYS A 65 -0.23 2.46 6.09
C LYS A 65 -1.12 2.44 7.33
N MET A 66 -0.58 2.76 8.51
CA MET A 66 -1.24 2.68 9.81
C MET A 66 -2.65 3.32 9.85
N PRO A 67 -2.90 4.49 9.22
CA PRO A 67 -4.22 5.10 9.23
C PRO A 67 -5.33 4.25 8.59
N ASP A 68 -4.98 3.31 7.70
CA ASP A 68 -5.94 2.40 7.05
C ASP A 68 -5.96 1.00 7.66
N LEU A 69 -5.09 0.74 8.65
CA LEU A 69 -5.03 -0.54 9.33
C LEU A 69 -5.90 -0.51 10.58
N ASN A 70 -6.33 -1.69 11.00
CA ASN A 70 -6.95 -1.93 12.30
C ASN A 70 -5.92 -2.35 13.36
N ALA A 71 -4.62 -2.29 13.04
CA ALA A 71 -3.54 -2.63 13.95
C ALA A 71 -3.41 -1.53 15.04
N ASN A 72 -3.06 -1.95 16.26
CA ASN A 72 -2.88 -1.02 17.39
C ASN A 72 -1.43 -0.53 17.51
N ASP A 73 -0.48 -1.33 17.02
CA ASP A 73 0.96 -1.12 17.04
C ASP A 73 1.59 -1.41 15.67
N ILE A 74 2.86 -1.03 15.54
CA ILE A 74 3.65 -1.12 14.29
C ILE A 74 4.50 -2.41 14.25
N GLU A 75 4.59 -3.13 15.37
CA GLU A 75 5.46 -4.30 15.55
C GLU A 75 4.77 -5.64 15.23
#